data_AF-A0A2V9M5W5-F1
#
_entry.id   AF-A0A2V9M5W5-F1
#
_cell.length_a   1.000
_cell.length_b   1.000
_cell.length_c   1.000
_cell.angle_alpha   90.00
_cell.angle_beta   90.00
_cell.angle_gamma   90.00
#
_symmetry.space_group_name_H-M   'P 1'
#
loop_
_entity.id
_entity.type
_entity.pdbx_description
1 polymer ?
#
loop_
_entity_poly.entity_id
_entity_poly.type
_entity_poly.pdbx_seq_one_letter_code
_entity_poly.pdbx_strand_id
1 'polypeptide(L)'
;AALNLLIHQELQRAGRVSPEERPVPVLINRQELAGADRQWATQYQAGDWIRYTRGSSSLKIKPNDYVRVLNVDSETNTLTVERTSRERLSYDPRRLHGVSVYQEEQRAFASGDRVQFTAPHREQQIANRELGTLKEINGQGHLSVQLDSGRRVQLDSAESRHLDYGYAVTSHSSQGQTVDRALVYIDTEQTSALALNSRLAYVAVSRARHDVRIYTNDTEKLANALSRQTSKSSALEAWQKGEEREHSNQLPQTSLTPGAAQVVKPELTREPAFNLQS
;
A
#
# COMPACT_ATOMS: atom_id res chain seq x y z
N ALA A 1 -11.02 -2.92 1.70
CA ALA A 1 -12.10 -3.47 0.83
C ALA A 1 -13.47 -2.84 1.14
N ALA A 2 -13.96 -2.89 2.39
CA ALA A 2 -15.33 -2.46 2.74
C ALA A 2 -15.71 -1.04 2.28
N LEU A 3 -14.84 -0.04 2.48
CA LEU A 3 -15.13 1.34 2.06
C LEU A 3 -15.31 1.49 0.54
N ASN A 4 -14.51 0.80 -0.26
CA ASN A 4 -14.64 0.84 -1.72
C ASN A 4 -15.99 0.27 -2.18
N LEU A 5 -16.44 -0.81 -1.55
CA LEU A 5 -17.73 -1.43 -1.85
C LEU A 5 -18.89 -0.50 -1.49
N LEU A 6 -18.82 0.18 -0.34
CA LEU A 6 -19.83 1.16 0.04
C LEU A 6 -19.89 2.33 -0.96
N ILE A 7 -18.74 2.87 -1.36
CA ILE A 7 -18.70 3.96 -2.35
C ILE A 7 -19.28 3.49 -3.70
N HIS A 8 -18.93 2.29 -4.16
CA HIS A 8 -19.50 1.69 -5.37
C HIS A 8 -21.03 1.66 -5.31
N GLN A 9 -21.60 1.13 -4.23
CA GLN A 9 -23.06 1.04 -4.03
C GLN A 9 -23.73 2.42 -3.98
N GLU A 10 -23.14 3.40 -3.29
CA GLU A 10 -23.69 4.76 -3.27
C GLU A 10 -23.62 5.43 -4.65
N LEU A 11 -22.57 5.18 -5.43
CA LEU A 11 -22.46 5.72 -6.78
C LEU A 11 -23.43 5.07 -7.76
N GLN A 12 -23.80 3.79 -7.55
CA GLN A 12 -24.90 3.16 -8.27
C GLN A 12 -26.23 3.82 -7.94
N ARG A 13 -26.53 4.02 -6.64
CA ARG A 13 -27.76 4.71 -6.20
C ARG A 13 -27.86 6.14 -6.75
N ALA A 14 -26.73 6.82 -6.87
CA ALA A 14 -26.65 8.17 -7.45
C ALA A 14 -26.66 8.19 -8.99
N GLY A 15 -26.73 7.04 -9.66
CA GLY A 15 -26.72 6.93 -11.13
C GLY A 15 -25.39 7.32 -11.78
N ARG A 16 -24.29 7.31 -11.03
CA ARG A 16 -22.93 7.61 -11.50
C ARG A 16 -22.18 6.37 -11.98
N VAL A 17 -22.53 5.22 -11.43
CA VAL A 17 -22.05 3.89 -11.82
C VAL A 17 -23.26 3.08 -12.26
N SER A 18 -23.10 2.27 -13.31
CA SER A 18 -24.16 1.40 -13.81
C SER A 18 -24.61 0.39 -12.74
N PRO A 19 -25.91 0.08 -12.63
CA PRO A 19 -26.38 -1.01 -11.79
C PRO A 19 -26.05 -2.40 -12.37
N GLU A 20 -25.59 -2.47 -13.63
CA GLU A 20 -25.21 -3.73 -14.27
C GLU A 20 -23.79 -4.16 -13.87
N GLU A 21 -23.73 -5.01 -12.85
CA GLU A 21 -22.49 -5.60 -12.36
C GLU A 21 -22.09 -6.86 -13.14
N ARG A 22 -20.78 -7.05 -13.26
CA ARG A 22 -20.16 -8.26 -13.81
C ARG A 22 -19.04 -8.71 -12.88
N PRO A 23 -19.03 -10.00 -12.47
CA PRO A 23 -17.95 -10.53 -11.66
C PRO A 23 -16.67 -10.66 -12.50
N VAL A 24 -15.56 -10.18 -11.94
CA VAL A 24 -14.21 -10.26 -12.53
C VAL A 24 -13.29 -10.92 -11.51
N PRO A 25 -12.51 -11.95 -11.91
CA PRO A 25 -11.49 -12.52 -11.03
C PRO A 25 -10.37 -11.50 -10.80
N VAL A 26 -10.02 -11.28 -9.54
CA VAL A 26 -8.95 -10.37 -9.13
C VAL A 26 -7.98 -11.08 -8.18
N LEU A 27 -6.70 -10.70 -8.23
CA LEU A 27 -5.65 -11.24 -7.39
C LEU A 27 -5.32 -10.28 -6.24
N ILE A 28 -5.68 -10.68 -5.02
CA ILE A 28 -5.42 -9.95 -3.79
C ILE A 28 -4.11 -10.43 -3.18
N ASN A 29 -3.16 -9.51 -3.01
CA ASN A 29 -1.84 -9.85 -2.46
C ASN A 29 -1.99 -10.27 -0.98
N ARG A 30 -1.48 -11.45 -0.64
CA ARG A 30 -1.37 -11.94 0.73
C ARG A 30 -0.20 -11.28 1.45
N GLN A 31 -0.39 -10.04 1.88
CA GLN A 31 0.66 -9.20 2.49
C GLN A 31 1.11 -9.71 3.86
N GLU A 32 0.30 -10.52 4.53
CA GLU A 32 0.61 -11.16 5.81
C GLU A 32 1.74 -12.20 5.69
N LEU A 33 2.00 -12.73 4.48
CA LEU A 33 3.09 -13.67 4.23
C LEU A 33 4.43 -12.93 4.10
N ALA A 34 5.21 -12.91 5.18
CA ALA A 34 6.55 -12.36 5.16
C ALA A 34 7.51 -13.23 4.33
N GLY A 35 8.71 -12.70 4.06
CA GLY A 35 9.70 -13.40 3.23
C GLY A 35 10.12 -14.76 3.80
N ALA A 36 10.22 -14.89 5.12
CA ALA A 36 10.56 -16.15 5.79
C ALA A 36 9.40 -17.16 5.75
N ASP A 37 8.16 -16.69 5.88
CA ASP A 37 6.96 -17.54 5.86
C ASP A 37 6.81 -18.28 4.53
N ARG A 38 7.20 -17.61 3.43
CA ARG A 38 7.14 -18.17 2.07
C ARG A 38 8.04 -19.41 1.88
N GLN A 39 8.91 -19.74 2.82
CA GLN A 39 9.73 -20.96 2.81
C GLN A 39 8.98 -22.20 3.31
N TRP A 40 7.80 -22.03 3.90
CA TRP A 40 7.07 -23.10 4.56
C TRP A 40 5.75 -23.37 3.84
N ALA A 41 5.55 -24.60 3.38
CA ALA A 41 4.36 -25.01 2.63
C ALA A 41 3.07 -24.75 3.42
N THR A 42 3.10 -24.93 4.75
CA THR A 42 1.95 -24.69 5.67
C THR A 42 1.39 -23.26 5.62
N GLN A 43 2.16 -22.29 5.10
CA GLN A 43 1.74 -20.89 4.98
C GLN A 43 0.90 -20.63 3.72
N TYR A 44 0.91 -21.56 2.77
CA TYR A 44 0.14 -21.51 1.54
C TYR A 44 -1.20 -22.23 1.70
N GLN A 45 -2.15 -21.93 0.82
CA GLN A 45 -3.45 -22.59 0.76
C GLN A 45 -3.70 -23.11 -0.65
N ALA A 46 -4.44 -24.21 -0.76
CA ALA A 46 -4.95 -24.65 -2.05
C ALA A 46 -5.83 -23.55 -2.65
N GLY A 47 -5.60 -23.23 -3.92
CA GLY A 47 -6.23 -22.10 -4.61
C GLY A 47 -5.38 -20.82 -4.67
N ASP A 48 -4.34 -20.69 -3.84
CA ASP A 48 -3.43 -19.54 -3.91
C ASP A 48 -2.76 -19.45 -5.29
N TRP A 49 -2.52 -18.23 -5.75
CA TRP A 49 -1.73 -17.94 -6.93
C TRP A 49 -0.35 -17.44 -6.53
N ILE A 50 0.70 -18.06 -7.07
CA ILE A 50 2.08 -17.67 -6.84
C ILE A 50 2.65 -17.06 -8.10
N ARG A 51 3.22 -15.86 -7.96
CA ARG A 51 3.95 -15.15 -9.01
C ARG A 51 5.45 -15.20 -8.74
N TYR A 52 6.24 -15.61 -9.73
CA TYR A 52 7.70 -15.69 -9.58
C TYR A 52 8.39 -14.53 -10.27
N THR A 53 8.89 -13.55 -9.51
CA THR A 53 9.53 -12.37 -10.12
C THR A 53 10.73 -12.73 -11.00
N ARG A 54 11.52 -13.73 -10.60
CA ARG A 54 12.72 -14.19 -11.33
C ARG A 54 12.55 -15.50 -12.10
N GLY A 55 11.44 -16.22 -11.88
CA GLY A 55 11.27 -17.59 -12.39
C GLY A 55 12.24 -18.60 -11.77
N SER A 56 12.36 -19.76 -12.40
CA SER A 56 13.28 -20.84 -12.07
C SER A 56 13.55 -21.71 -13.29
N SER A 57 14.78 -21.68 -13.81
CA SER A 57 15.17 -22.47 -14.98
C SER A 57 15.10 -23.98 -14.71
N SER A 58 15.48 -24.42 -13.51
CA SER A 58 15.45 -25.84 -13.12
C SER A 58 14.05 -26.41 -13.10
N LEU A 59 13.06 -25.59 -12.69
CA LEU A 59 11.66 -25.97 -12.75
C LEU A 59 10.99 -25.57 -14.06
N LYS A 60 11.66 -24.86 -14.98
CA LYS A 60 11.11 -24.27 -16.22
C LYS A 60 10.04 -23.20 -16.01
N ILE A 61 10.05 -22.50 -14.87
CA ILE A 61 9.17 -21.37 -14.57
C ILE A 61 9.81 -20.10 -15.15
N LYS A 62 9.12 -19.33 -15.98
CA LYS A 62 9.66 -18.09 -16.53
C LYS A 62 9.50 -16.92 -15.54
N PRO A 63 10.30 -15.85 -15.69
CA PRO A 63 10.09 -14.63 -14.91
C PRO A 63 8.68 -14.06 -15.12
N ASN A 64 8.04 -13.70 -14.02
CA ASN A 64 6.67 -13.20 -13.90
C ASN A 64 5.56 -14.23 -14.18
N ASP A 65 5.89 -15.51 -14.35
CA ASP A 65 4.87 -16.56 -14.48
C ASP A 65 4.04 -16.69 -13.21
N TYR A 66 2.78 -17.05 -13.43
CA TYR A 66 1.83 -17.41 -12.39
C TYR A 66 1.60 -18.93 -12.38
N VAL A 67 1.46 -19.48 -11.19
CA VAL A 67 1.01 -20.85 -10.96
C VAL A 67 -0.08 -20.85 -9.89
N ARG A 68 -0.98 -21.82 -9.94
CA ARG A 68 -2.03 -22.03 -8.94
C ARG A 68 -1.66 -23.18 -8.03
N VAL A 69 -1.72 -23.00 -6.72
CA VAL A 69 -1.52 -24.07 -5.73
C VAL A 69 -2.70 -25.03 -5.78
N LEU A 70 -2.43 -26.30 -6.03
CA LEU A 70 -3.42 -27.38 -6.01
C LEU A 70 -3.43 -28.11 -4.66
N ASN A 71 -2.25 -28.36 -4.11
CA ASN A 71 -2.11 -29.09 -2.85
C ASN A 71 -0.93 -28.56 -2.02
N VAL A 72 -1.08 -28.65 -0.71
CA VAL A 72 -0.08 -28.28 0.29
C VAL A 72 0.18 -29.51 1.15
N ASP A 73 1.42 -29.99 1.15
CA ASP A 73 1.88 -31.04 2.05
C ASP A 73 2.84 -30.42 3.08
N SER A 74 2.36 -30.28 4.32
CA SER A 74 3.13 -29.72 5.42
C SER A 74 4.15 -30.69 6.02
N GLU A 75 3.97 -31.99 5.87
CA GLU A 75 4.88 -33.01 6.42
C GLU A 75 6.19 -33.03 5.64
N THR A 76 6.09 -32.97 4.30
CA THR A 76 7.25 -32.97 3.41
C THR A 76 7.70 -31.57 2.97
N ASN A 77 7.00 -30.52 3.42
CA ASN A 77 7.17 -29.14 2.98
C ASN A 77 7.06 -28.99 1.45
N THR A 78 6.08 -29.64 0.82
CA THR A 78 5.93 -29.68 -0.64
C THR A 78 4.68 -28.94 -1.10
N LEU A 79 4.83 -28.08 -2.11
CA LEU A 79 3.71 -27.50 -2.84
C LEU A 79 3.51 -28.24 -4.16
N THR A 80 2.27 -28.62 -4.46
CA THR A 80 1.89 -29.04 -5.82
C THR A 80 1.12 -27.92 -6.47
N VAL A 81 1.63 -27.45 -7.62
CA VAL A 81 1.07 -26.30 -8.35
C VAL A 81 0.75 -26.68 -9.78
N GLU A 82 -0.15 -25.93 -10.40
CA GLU A 82 -0.53 -26.01 -11.80
C GLU A 82 -0.17 -24.72 -12.53
N ARG A 83 0.46 -24.86 -13.69
CA ARG A 83 0.77 -23.75 -14.58
C ARG A 83 -0.44 -23.36 -15.43
N THR A 84 -0.38 -22.19 -16.06
CA THR A 84 -1.29 -21.82 -17.14
C THR A 84 -1.30 -22.83 -18.29
N SER A 85 -0.18 -23.53 -18.54
CA SER A 85 -0.08 -24.64 -19.50
C SER A 85 -0.77 -25.95 -19.05
N ARG A 86 -1.37 -25.98 -17.86
CA ARG A 86 -1.92 -27.15 -17.16
C ARG A 86 -0.90 -28.22 -16.75
N GLU A 87 0.39 -27.93 -16.87
CA GLU A 87 1.45 -28.76 -16.32
C GLU A 87 1.46 -28.67 -14.80
N ARG A 88 1.56 -29.81 -14.13
CA ARG A 88 1.66 -29.90 -12.67
C ARG A 88 3.10 -30.10 -12.23
N LEU A 89 3.46 -29.42 -11.15
CA LEU A 89 4.81 -29.45 -10.59
C LEU A 89 4.72 -29.55 -9.08
N SER A 90 5.60 -30.35 -8.49
CA SER A 90 5.74 -30.44 -7.04
C SER A 90 7.16 -30.06 -6.64
N TYR A 91 7.30 -29.16 -5.65
CA TYR A 91 8.60 -28.71 -5.17
C TYR A 91 8.52 -28.18 -3.73
N ASP A 92 9.68 -28.17 -3.06
CA ASP A 92 9.88 -27.48 -1.77
C ASP A 92 9.98 -25.96 -2.02
N PRO A 93 9.10 -25.12 -1.43
CA PRO A 93 9.09 -23.67 -1.66
C PRO A 93 10.41 -22.98 -1.26
N ARG A 94 11.26 -23.59 -0.42
CA ARG A 94 12.61 -23.08 -0.10
C ARG A 94 13.52 -22.95 -1.30
N ARG A 95 13.27 -23.72 -2.37
CA ARG A 95 14.08 -23.71 -3.60
C ARG A 95 13.81 -22.49 -4.48
N LEU A 96 12.80 -21.69 -4.15
CA LEU A 96 12.36 -20.54 -4.94
C LEU A 96 12.38 -19.26 -4.12
N HIS A 97 12.76 -18.16 -4.76
CA HIS A 97 12.87 -16.85 -4.14
C HIS A 97 12.19 -15.78 -4.99
N GLY A 98 11.91 -14.62 -4.39
CA GLY A 98 11.26 -13.51 -5.10
C GLY A 98 9.82 -13.85 -5.51
N VAL A 99 9.12 -14.62 -4.66
CA VAL A 99 7.74 -15.03 -4.89
C VAL A 99 6.77 -14.03 -4.27
N SER A 100 5.64 -13.79 -4.93
CA SER A 100 4.49 -13.07 -4.37
C SER A 100 3.29 -14.00 -4.40
N VAL A 101 2.54 -14.05 -3.31
CA VAL A 101 1.39 -14.94 -3.14
C VAL A 101 0.12 -14.11 -3.15
N TYR A 102 -0.90 -14.60 -3.83
CA TYR A 102 -2.17 -13.94 -4.04
C TYR A 102 -3.32 -14.90 -3.80
N GLN A 103 -4.42 -14.38 -3.29
CA GLN A 103 -5.72 -15.05 -3.31
C GLN A 103 -6.53 -14.53 -4.48
N GLU A 104 -7.25 -15.42 -5.16
CA GLU A 104 -8.22 -15.03 -6.18
C GLU A 104 -9.57 -14.76 -5.52
N GLU A 105 -10.14 -13.60 -5.79
CA GLU A 105 -11.48 -13.21 -5.38
C GLU A 105 -12.30 -12.82 -6.60
N GLN A 106 -13.62 -12.96 -6.51
CA GLN A 106 -14.54 -12.41 -7.51
C GLN A 106 -14.95 -11.00 -7.06
N ARG A 107 -14.70 -10.00 -7.91
CA ARG A 107 -15.09 -8.62 -7.67
C ARG A 107 -16.09 -8.17 -8.71
N ALA A 108 -17.25 -7.70 -8.23
CA ALA A 108 -18.26 -7.12 -9.10
C ALA A 108 -17.79 -5.74 -9.59
N PHE A 109 -17.70 -5.54 -10.90
CA PHE A 109 -17.48 -4.22 -11.47
C PHE A 109 -18.63 -3.85 -12.40
N ALA A 110 -18.84 -2.56 -12.58
CA ALA A 110 -19.82 -1.99 -13.48
C ALA A 110 -19.22 -0.83 -14.27
N SER A 111 -19.82 -0.53 -15.43
CA SER A 111 -19.44 0.67 -16.18
C SER A 111 -19.61 1.92 -15.32
N GLY A 112 -18.63 2.82 -15.40
CA GLY A 112 -18.51 4.00 -14.54
C GLY A 112 -17.59 3.77 -13.32
N ASP A 113 -17.20 2.52 -13.03
CA ASP A 113 -16.40 2.25 -11.84
C ASP A 113 -15.04 2.93 -11.87
N ARG A 114 -14.64 3.46 -10.72
CA ARG A 114 -13.26 3.86 -10.49
C ARG A 114 -12.42 2.62 -10.20
N VAL A 115 -11.34 2.43 -10.95
CA VAL A 115 -10.46 1.26 -10.81
C VAL A 115 -9.00 1.67 -10.62
N GLN A 116 -8.24 0.80 -9.97
CA GLN A 116 -6.81 0.91 -9.74
C GLN A 116 -6.11 -0.38 -10.17
N PHE A 117 -4.99 -0.26 -10.87
CA PHE A 117 -4.13 -1.40 -11.17
C PHE A 117 -3.26 -1.73 -9.95
N THR A 118 -3.27 -2.98 -9.50
CA THR A 118 -2.55 -3.43 -8.29
C THR A 118 -1.18 -4.03 -8.58
N ALA A 119 -0.83 -4.16 -9.87
CA ALA A 119 0.48 -4.54 -10.38
C ALA A 119 0.73 -3.87 -11.73
N PRO A 120 2.00 -3.69 -12.15
CA PRO A 120 2.29 -3.09 -13.45
C PRO A 120 1.90 -4.04 -14.60
N HIS A 121 1.26 -3.50 -15.64
CA HIS A 121 0.94 -4.21 -16.87
C HIS A 121 1.87 -3.75 -17.99
N ARG A 122 2.98 -4.47 -18.21
CA ARG A 122 4.07 -4.01 -19.09
C ARG A 122 3.67 -3.86 -20.55
N GLU A 123 2.93 -4.83 -21.08
CA GLU A 123 2.53 -4.84 -22.50
C GLU A 123 1.70 -3.63 -22.89
N GLN A 124 0.84 -3.18 -21.98
CA GLN A 124 0.00 -2.01 -22.16
C GLN A 124 0.58 -0.76 -21.49
N GLN A 125 1.82 -0.81 -21.00
CA GLN A 125 2.50 0.30 -20.35
C GLN A 125 1.65 0.96 -19.25
N ILE A 126 1.04 0.13 -18.39
CA ILE A 126 0.24 0.60 -17.25
C ILE A 126 1.09 0.48 -15.99
N ALA A 127 1.22 1.58 -15.26
CA ALA A 127 1.99 1.58 -14.02
C ALA A 127 1.20 0.95 -12.87
N ASN A 128 1.92 0.42 -11.87
CA ASN A 128 1.28 0.03 -10.62
C ASN A 128 0.62 1.27 -9.98
N ARG A 129 -0.57 1.10 -9.42
CA ARG A 129 -1.44 2.13 -8.83
C ARG A 129 -1.98 3.16 -9.80
N GLU A 130 -1.75 3.00 -11.10
CA GLU A 130 -2.42 3.85 -12.09
C GLU A 130 -3.93 3.72 -11.94
N LEU A 131 -4.62 4.85 -12.04
CA LEU A 131 -6.05 4.95 -11.85
C LEU A 131 -6.74 5.15 -13.21
N GLY A 132 -7.96 4.63 -13.30
CA GLY A 132 -8.81 4.81 -14.46
C GLY A 132 -10.28 4.67 -14.13
N THR A 133 -11.11 4.90 -15.13
CA THR A 133 -12.55 4.67 -15.06
C THR A 133 -12.91 3.57 -16.03
N LEU A 134 -13.55 2.51 -15.54
CA LEU A 134 -14.10 1.45 -16.36
C LEU A 134 -15.23 2.05 -17.22
N LYS A 135 -15.06 2.02 -18.54
CA LYS A 135 -16.04 2.54 -19.51
C LYS A 135 -16.97 1.44 -20.00
N GLU A 136 -16.44 0.25 -20.20
CA GLU A 136 -17.21 -0.88 -20.70
C GLU A 136 -16.72 -2.17 -20.04
N ILE A 137 -17.66 -3.05 -19.74
CA ILE A 137 -17.41 -4.42 -19.29
C ILE A 137 -18.45 -5.31 -19.96
N ASN A 138 -18.00 -6.23 -20.79
CA ASN A 138 -18.90 -7.12 -21.50
C ASN A 138 -18.95 -8.52 -20.87
N GLY A 139 -19.94 -9.31 -21.26
CA GLY A 139 -20.12 -10.68 -20.74
C GLY A 139 -19.02 -11.68 -21.14
N GLN A 140 -18.11 -11.29 -22.03
CA GLN A 140 -16.96 -12.11 -22.46
C GLN A 140 -15.70 -11.79 -21.63
N GLY A 141 -15.78 -10.86 -20.67
CA GLY A 141 -14.65 -10.49 -19.84
C GLY A 141 -13.73 -9.43 -20.46
N HIS A 142 -14.15 -8.77 -21.54
CA HIS A 142 -13.41 -7.63 -22.09
C HIS A 142 -13.78 -6.34 -21.32
N LEU A 143 -12.74 -5.62 -20.92
CA LEU A 143 -12.82 -4.40 -20.13
C LEU A 143 -12.21 -3.23 -20.91
N SER A 144 -12.94 -2.13 -21.05
CA SER A 144 -12.39 -0.87 -21.56
C SER A 144 -12.16 0.09 -20.41
N VAL A 145 -10.91 0.48 -20.16
CA VAL A 145 -10.57 1.42 -19.08
C VAL A 145 -10.03 2.71 -19.67
N GLN A 146 -10.62 3.83 -19.28
CA GLN A 146 -10.10 5.17 -19.53
C GLN A 146 -9.15 5.54 -18.40
N LEU A 147 -7.84 5.52 -18.65
CA LEU A 147 -6.83 5.93 -17.69
C LEU A 147 -6.86 7.44 -17.48
N ASP A 148 -6.45 7.88 -16.29
CA ASP A 148 -6.32 9.31 -15.96
C ASP A 148 -5.28 10.03 -16.80
N SER A 149 -4.30 9.27 -17.32
CA SER A 149 -3.33 9.75 -18.29
C SER A 149 -3.96 10.14 -19.64
N GLY A 150 -5.27 9.93 -19.82
CA GLY A 150 -6.02 10.22 -21.05
C GLY A 150 -6.03 9.06 -22.05
N ARG A 151 -5.24 8.00 -21.80
CA ARG A 151 -5.19 6.80 -22.65
C ARG A 151 -6.39 5.89 -22.39
N ARG A 152 -6.87 5.22 -23.45
CA ARG A 152 -7.84 4.13 -23.34
C ARG A 152 -7.14 2.80 -23.55
N VAL A 153 -7.41 1.83 -22.69
CA VAL A 153 -6.84 0.49 -22.75
C VAL A 153 -7.95 -0.56 -22.78
N GLN A 154 -7.67 -1.69 -23.43
CA GLN A 154 -8.57 -2.83 -23.52
C GLN A 154 -7.91 -4.01 -22.82
N LEU A 155 -8.60 -4.62 -21.86
CA LEU A 155 -8.07 -5.71 -21.05
C LEU A 155 -8.98 -6.93 -21.17
N ASP A 156 -8.38 -8.11 -21.06
CA ASP A 156 -9.11 -9.33 -20.80
C ASP A 156 -9.07 -9.62 -19.29
N SER A 157 -10.24 -9.80 -18.68
CA SER A 157 -10.39 -10.11 -17.26
C SER A 157 -9.67 -11.38 -16.80
N ALA A 158 -9.47 -12.37 -17.68
CA ALA A 158 -8.74 -13.58 -17.37
C ALA A 158 -7.22 -13.35 -17.30
N GLU A 159 -6.71 -12.43 -18.11
CA GLU A 159 -5.28 -12.09 -18.18
C GLU A 159 -4.90 -10.97 -17.19
N SER A 160 -5.81 -9.99 -17.03
CA SER A 160 -5.61 -8.77 -16.25
C SER A 160 -6.29 -8.82 -14.88
N ARG A 161 -5.87 -9.77 -14.05
CA ARG A 161 -6.42 -9.98 -12.69
C ARG A 161 -5.89 -9.03 -11.63
N HIS A 162 -5.00 -8.09 -11.98
CA HIS A 162 -4.43 -7.10 -11.05
C HIS A 162 -5.20 -5.78 -11.09
N LEU A 163 -6.49 -5.86 -10.73
CA LEU A 163 -7.41 -4.74 -10.74
C LEU A 163 -8.20 -4.69 -9.42
N ASP A 164 -8.42 -3.50 -8.88
CA ASP A 164 -9.26 -3.24 -7.71
C ASP A 164 -10.08 -1.96 -7.93
N TYR A 165 -11.03 -1.69 -7.05
CA TYR A 165 -11.65 -0.38 -6.97
C TYR A 165 -10.62 0.69 -6.59
N GLY A 166 -10.71 1.82 -7.28
CA GLY A 166 -9.85 2.98 -7.07
C GLY A 166 -10.51 4.13 -6.31
N TYR A 167 -11.62 3.89 -5.60
CA TYR A 167 -12.36 4.94 -4.88
C TYR A 167 -11.60 5.46 -3.65
N ALA A 168 -11.11 4.55 -2.83
CA ALA A 168 -10.32 4.82 -1.65
C ALA A 168 -9.00 4.05 -1.76
N VAL A 169 -7.90 4.80 -1.83
CA VAL A 169 -6.54 4.25 -1.93
C VAL A 169 -5.80 4.51 -0.62
N THR A 170 -4.97 3.56 -0.17
CA THR A 170 -4.23 3.73 1.08
C THR A 170 -3.14 4.80 0.92
N SER A 171 -2.87 5.56 1.98
CA SER A 171 -1.89 6.66 1.93
C SER A 171 -0.47 6.19 1.58
N HIS A 172 -0.07 4.94 1.80
CA HIS A 172 1.23 4.46 1.31
C HIS A 172 1.21 4.15 -0.20
N SER A 173 0.05 3.79 -0.74
CA SER A 173 -0.13 3.39 -2.14
C SER A 173 -0.26 4.56 -3.14
N SER A 174 -0.51 5.78 -2.69
CA SER A 174 -0.68 6.97 -3.55
C SER A 174 0.55 7.90 -3.60
N GLN A 175 1.74 7.42 -3.23
CA GLN A 175 2.95 8.25 -3.23
C GLN A 175 3.28 8.75 -4.64
N GLY A 176 3.30 10.08 -4.80
CA GLY A 176 3.49 10.76 -6.09
C GLY A 176 2.22 11.09 -6.87
N GLN A 177 1.03 10.68 -6.39
CA GLN A 177 -0.25 11.06 -7.00
C GLN A 177 -0.81 12.31 -6.31
N THR A 178 -1.06 13.35 -7.09
CA THR A 178 -1.76 14.56 -6.64
C THR A 178 -3.25 14.41 -6.96
N VAL A 179 -4.12 14.67 -6.00
CA VAL A 179 -5.58 14.68 -6.16
C VAL A 179 -6.11 16.07 -5.86
N ASP A 180 -7.24 16.49 -6.46
CA ASP A 180 -7.77 17.82 -6.18
C ASP A 180 -8.34 17.93 -4.76
N ARG A 181 -8.96 16.85 -4.26
CA ARG A 181 -9.48 16.73 -2.89
C ARG A 181 -9.10 15.37 -2.30
N ALA A 182 -8.61 15.35 -1.07
CA ALA A 182 -8.33 14.12 -0.31
C ALA A 182 -9.32 13.97 0.84
N LEU A 183 -9.96 12.80 0.93
CA LEU A 183 -10.72 12.38 2.10
C LEU A 183 -9.90 11.29 2.79
N VAL A 184 -9.52 11.53 4.05
CA VAL A 184 -8.60 10.67 4.79
C VAL A 184 -9.34 10.13 5.99
N TYR A 185 -9.50 8.80 6.08
CA TYR A 185 -10.05 8.17 7.27
C TYR A 185 -8.93 7.60 8.13
N ILE A 186 -8.94 7.92 9.43
CA ILE A 186 -7.97 7.44 10.41
C ILE A 186 -8.71 6.79 11.56
N ASP A 187 -8.58 5.48 11.71
CA ASP A 187 -9.06 4.75 12.88
C ASP A 187 -7.94 4.70 13.94
N THR A 188 -8.12 5.41 15.05
CA THR A 188 -7.15 5.51 16.15
C THR A 188 -6.99 4.23 16.97
N GLU A 189 -7.89 3.25 16.82
CA GLU A 189 -7.88 2.01 17.58
C GLU A 189 -7.26 0.86 16.77
N GLN A 190 -7.47 0.86 15.45
CA GLN A 190 -6.89 -0.16 14.54
C GLN A 190 -5.54 0.25 13.96
N THR A 191 -5.22 1.55 13.92
CA THR A 191 -3.91 1.99 13.41
C THR A 191 -2.90 2.00 14.55
N SER A 192 -1.87 1.15 14.46
CA SER A 192 -0.81 1.12 15.48
C SER A 192 -0.21 2.53 15.67
N ALA A 193 0.10 2.90 16.90
CA ALA A 193 0.69 4.20 17.23
C ALA A 193 2.02 4.48 16.48
N LEU A 194 2.65 3.45 15.91
CA LEU A 194 3.85 3.53 15.06
C LEU A 194 3.53 3.85 13.59
N ALA A 195 2.35 3.46 13.10
CA ALA A 195 1.84 3.78 11.76
C ALA A 195 1.12 5.15 11.72
N LEU A 196 0.56 5.59 12.86
CA LEU A 196 0.08 6.96 13.08
C LEU A 196 1.25 7.88 13.44
N ASN A 197 2.03 8.29 12.44
CA ASN A 197 3.04 9.33 12.63
C ASN A 197 2.70 10.58 11.82
N SER A 198 3.35 11.70 12.17
CA SER A 198 3.23 12.97 11.47
C SER A 198 3.49 12.85 9.96
N ARG A 199 4.28 11.87 9.50
CA ARG A 199 4.48 11.60 8.08
C ARG A 199 3.23 11.06 7.39
N LEU A 200 2.42 10.20 8.01
CA LEU A 200 1.18 9.70 7.40
C LEU A 200 0.17 10.84 7.18
N ALA A 201 0.00 11.72 8.16
CA ALA A 201 -0.82 12.93 8.03
C ALA A 201 -0.23 13.91 7.01
N TYR A 202 1.08 14.18 7.09
CA TYR A 202 1.75 15.06 6.14
C TYR A 202 1.63 14.56 4.70
N VAL A 203 1.81 13.27 4.46
CA VAL A 203 1.70 12.64 3.14
C VAL A 203 0.25 12.60 2.65
N ALA A 204 -0.72 12.45 3.53
CA ALA A 204 -2.13 12.52 3.15
C ALA A 204 -2.56 13.97 2.81
N VAL A 205 -2.06 14.96 3.56
CA VAL A 205 -2.36 16.39 3.37
C VAL A 205 -1.66 16.97 2.15
N SER A 206 -0.38 16.68 1.95
CA SER A 206 0.44 17.22 0.84
C SER A 206 0.04 16.71 -0.55
N ARG A 207 -0.86 15.73 -0.62
CA ARG A 207 -1.36 15.20 -1.91
C ARG A 207 -2.60 15.91 -2.43
N ALA A 208 -3.32 16.67 -1.59
CA ALA A 208 -4.47 17.43 -2.05
C ALA A 208 -4.04 18.79 -2.58
N ARG A 209 -4.47 19.16 -3.78
CA ARG A 209 -4.22 20.51 -4.35
C ARG A 209 -5.11 21.57 -3.72
N HIS A 210 -6.35 21.22 -3.37
CA HIS A 210 -7.35 22.21 -2.97
C HIS A 210 -7.98 21.94 -1.59
N ASP A 211 -8.26 20.69 -1.21
CA ASP A 211 -9.03 20.40 0.02
C ASP A 211 -8.67 19.04 0.65
N VAL A 212 -8.55 19.01 1.98
CA VAL A 212 -8.32 17.78 2.76
C VAL A 212 -9.35 17.70 3.88
N ARG A 213 -10.07 16.58 3.96
CA ARG A 213 -10.94 16.29 5.11
C ARG A 213 -10.48 15.02 5.79
N ILE A 214 -10.21 15.14 7.09
CA ILE A 214 -9.83 14.00 7.93
C ILE A 214 -11.05 13.57 8.74
N TYR A 215 -11.40 12.29 8.63
CA TYR A 215 -12.43 11.62 9.41
C TYR A 215 -11.73 10.68 10.39
N THR A 216 -12.06 10.77 11.67
CA THR A 216 -11.48 9.92 12.73
C THR A 216 -12.56 9.49 13.71
N ASN A 217 -12.39 8.33 14.33
CA ASN A 217 -13.24 7.89 15.43
C ASN A 217 -12.97 8.67 16.73
N ASP A 218 -11.76 9.22 16.90
CA ASP A 218 -11.38 10.00 18.08
C ASP A 218 -10.42 11.12 17.68
N THR A 219 -10.85 12.37 17.85
CA THR A 219 -10.07 13.56 17.49
C THR A 219 -8.92 13.83 18.46
N GLU A 220 -9.10 13.52 19.75
CA GLU A 220 -8.09 13.78 20.78
C GLU A 220 -6.95 12.77 20.69
N LYS A 221 -7.27 11.47 20.56
CA LYS A 221 -6.26 10.43 20.32
C LYS A 221 -5.46 10.70 19.06
N LEU A 222 -6.13 11.12 17.98
CA LEU A 222 -5.45 11.46 16.74
C LEU A 222 -4.50 12.65 16.92
N ALA A 223 -4.95 13.74 17.56
CA ALA A 223 -4.11 14.90 17.84
C ALA A 223 -2.87 14.52 18.67
N ASN A 224 -3.05 13.69 19.69
CA ASN A 224 -1.97 13.16 20.54
C ASN A 224 -1.01 12.22 19.81
N ALA A 225 -1.49 11.45 18.83
CA ALA A 225 -0.64 10.60 18.01
C ALA A 225 0.19 11.42 17.01
N LEU A 226 -0.41 12.44 16.39
CA LEU A 226 0.26 13.32 15.41
C LEU A 226 1.28 14.27 16.05
N SER A 227 1.10 14.64 17.32
CA SER A 227 2.05 15.47 18.06
C SER A 227 3.33 14.72 18.48
N ARG A 228 3.34 13.38 18.43
CA ARG A 228 4.53 12.56 18.71
C ARG A 228 5.47 12.59 17.50
N GLN A 229 6.58 13.32 17.61
CA GLN A 229 7.69 13.22 16.66
C GLN A 229 8.32 11.82 16.73
N THR A 230 8.03 10.96 15.76
CA THR A 230 8.78 9.72 15.58
C THR A 230 10.06 10.02 14.81
N SER A 231 11.16 10.31 15.52
CA SER A 231 12.49 10.10 14.95
C SER A 231 12.71 8.59 14.88
N LYS A 232 12.77 8.04 13.67
CA LYS A 232 13.37 6.71 13.50
C LYS A 232 14.85 6.92 13.71
N SER A 233 15.36 6.63 14.91
CA SER A 233 16.80 6.52 15.08
C SER A 233 17.28 5.37 14.20
N SER A 234 18.26 5.65 13.33
CA SER A 234 18.82 4.60 12.48
C SER A 234 19.44 3.51 13.36
N ALA A 235 19.56 2.28 12.87
CA ALA A 235 20.26 1.23 13.62
C ALA A 235 21.67 1.72 14.03
N LEU A 236 22.34 2.50 13.18
CA LEU A 236 23.63 3.13 13.49
C LEU A 236 23.60 4.06 14.71
N GLU A 237 22.55 4.86 14.88
CA GLU A 237 22.41 5.78 16.03
C GLU A 237 22.13 5.02 17.34
N ALA A 238 21.51 3.85 17.27
CA ALA A 238 21.32 2.98 18.43
C ALA A 238 22.64 2.32 18.88
N TRP A 239 23.51 1.97 17.93
CA TRP A 239 24.86 1.46 18.20
C TRP A 239 25.79 2.55 18.76
N GLN A 240 25.81 3.74 18.17
CA GLN A 240 26.61 4.87 18.66
C GLN A 240 26.23 5.32 20.08
N LYS A 241 24.93 5.31 20.42
CA LYS A 241 24.47 5.56 21.80
C LYS A 241 24.79 4.44 22.78
N GLY A 242 25.09 3.23 22.29
CA GLY A 242 25.58 2.12 23.10
C GLY A 242 27.06 2.33 23.48
N GLU A 243 27.89 2.69 22.51
CA GLU A 243 29.32 2.93 22.70
C GLU A 243 29.61 4.16 23.58
N GLU A 244 28.82 5.24 23.44
CA GLU A 244 28.94 6.44 24.30
C GLU A 244 28.60 6.15 25.78
N ARG A 245 27.72 5.17 26.06
CA ARG A 245 27.36 4.78 27.43
C ARG A 245 28.41 3.90 28.09
N GLU A 246 29.14 3.09 27.33
CA GLU A 246 30.23 2.26 27.85
C GLU A 246 31.49 3.09 28.13
N HIS A 247 31.79 4.10 27.31
CA HIS A 247 32.95 4.97 27.50
C HIS A 247 32.81 6.00 28.63
N SER A 248 31.61 6.39 29.04
CA SER A 248 31.42 7.40 30.10
C SER A 248 31.56 6.84 31.53
N ASN A 249 31.78 5.53 31.70
CA ASN A 249 31.87 4.89 33.02
C ASN A 249 33.30 4.69 33.55
N GLN A 250 34.31 5.26 32.87
CA GLN A 250 35.69 5.24 33.32
C GLN A 250 36.34 6.62 33.12
N LEU A 251 36.43 7.42 34.19
CA LEU A 251 37.55 8.31 34.61
C LEU A 251 37.08 9.29 35.72
N PRO A 252 37.97 9.75 36.62
CA PRO A 252 37.62 10.10 38.01
C PRO A 252 37.34 11.60 38.25
N GLN A 253 36.72 11.86 39.40
CA GLN A 253 36.38 13.17 39.95
C GLN A 253 37.58 14.13 40.03
N THR A 254 37.40 15.38 39.58
CA THR A 254 38.10 16.53 40.18
C THR A 254 37.22 17.77 40.13
N SER A 255 37.06 18.39 41.30
CA SER A 255 36.29 19.59 41.63
C SER A 255 36.73 20.85 40.88
N LEU A 256 35.77 21.77 40.63
CA LEU A 256 35.90 23.25 40.73
C LEU A 256 34.51 23.92 40.50
N THR A 257 34.17 24.90 41.33
CA THR A 257 33.02 25.84 41.23
C THR A 257 33.56 27.28 41.23
N PRO A 258 32.73 28.33 41.01
CA PRO A 258 31.84 28.64 39.88
C PRO A 258 32.08 30.09 39.34
N GLY A 259 31.52 30.45 38.17
CA GLY A 259 31.55 31.83 37.65
C GLY A 259 30.40 32.13 36.69
N ALA A 260 29.59 33.12 37.03
CA ALA A 260 28.32 33.48 36.42
C ALA A 260 28.44 34.16 35.04
N ALA A 261 27.45 33.93 34.15
CA ALA A 261 27.10 34.86 33.07
C ALA A 261 25.63 34.73 32.68
N GLN A 262 24.94 35.87 32.68
CA GLN A 262 23.53 36.07 32.33
C GLN A 262 23.33 36.09 30.79
N VAL A 263 22.12 35.73 30.34
CA VAL A 263 21.67 35.92 28.95
C VAL A 263 20.53 36.94 28.91
N VAL A 264 20.70 37.97 28.09
CA VAL A 264 19.78 39.10 27.85
C VAL A 264 18.82 38.76 26.70
N LYS A 265 17.54 39.11 26.84
CA LYS A 265 16.51 39.09 25.77
C LYS A 265 16.48 40.42 25.00
N PRO A 266 16.18 40.44 23.69
CA PRO A 266 15.72 41.65 23.01
C PRO A 266 14.22 41.60 22.69
N GLU A 267 13.56 42.76 22.83
CA GLU A 267 12.16 42.98 22.46
C GLU A 267 12.02 44.18 21.51
N LEU A 268 11.37 43.89 20.37
CA LEU A 268 10.47 44.67 19.47
C LEU A 268 10.78 46.11 19.01
N THR A 269 10.49 46.34 17.73
CA THR A 269 9.80 47.58 17.31
C THR A 269 8.89 47.35 16.09
N ARG A 270 7.79 48.12 16.06
CA ARG A 270 6.56 47.98 15.26
C ARG A 270 6.63 48.68 13.88
N GLU A 271 6.00 48.04 12.88
CA GLU A 271 5.02 48.51 11.84
C GLU A 271 5.18 49.86 11.07
N PRO A 272 4.68 49.98 9.82
CA PRO A 272 3.22 50.16 9.57
C PRO A 272 2.60 49.46 8.34
N ALA A 273 1.27 49.39 8.42
CA ALA A 273 0.24 48.83 7.52
C ALA A 273 0.15 49.38 6.09
N PHE A 274 -0.50 48.62 5.18
CA PHE A 274 -1.47 49.00 4.12
C PHE A 274 -1.68 47.76 3.21
N ASN A 275 -2.82 47.39 2.60
CA ASN A 275 -4.27 47.52 2.82
C ASN A 275 -4.93 46.52 1.80
N LEU A 276 -6.13 46.03 2.10
CA LEU A 276 -6.89 45.01 1.35
C LEU A 276 -7.77 45.60 0.23
N GLN A 277 -8.15 44.71 -0.71
CA GLN A 277 -9.33 44.64 -1.62
C GLN A 277 -8.88 44.42 -3.08
N SER A 278 -9.44 43.51 -3.90
CA SER A 278 -10.71 42.76 -3.88
C SER A 278 -10.52 41.36 -4.46
#